data_AF-A0A1Q7BLU7-F1
#
_entry.id   AF-A0A1Q7BLU7-F1
#
_cell.length_a   1.000
_cell.length_b   1.000
_cell.length_c   1.000
_cell.angle_alpha   90.00
_cell.angle_beta   90.00
_cell.angle_gamma   90.00
#
_symmetry.space_group_name_H-M   'P 1'
#
loop_
_entity.id
_entity.type
_entity.pdbx_description
1 polymer ?
#
loop_
_entity_poly.entity_id
_entity_poly.type
_entity_poly.pdbx_seq_one_letter_code
_entity_poly.pdbx_strand_id
1 'polypeptide(L)'
;MTVPVAPPRPAATEPPTAGPARPAEARPARKRRSRRWLRLVIPFAVVLALLIGTGIVHMMQEPDVTDPAFLSPTSSAPIGAQRLASQLTGQGVTIDRVTKTSDALVKAYQGEVTLFVPAPSLVHAYYLRMLKLLPSSTRVVLVQPSPLTLTQGRIPVSGGGSRWATKAVVPNCGLPEAAKAGIAGVYHSFYGDAGGEETARCYGGALLGLRYADAEVLLVGATDPFRNDRIGEYGNAALATGLLAAHRRVIWLDLHRNEPAPGLIDRSPDPGVGAPPSLGTGGSPDPEFPVRDPNGDHKGDPGTDGGNINGGGGGSSSGGQPQSPPYWKLLPAWAWARLGLLGLAAFAFALTRCGPARWVASGPPSTSTRTPLDRPSSRRWPPVPAGPSIWSTRSCTAPYPATTPNSSGS
;
A
#
# COMPACT_ATOMS: atom_id res chain seq x y z
N MET A 1 13.45 124.58 -27.16
CA MET A 1 12.20 124.75 -27.94
C MET A 1 11.97 123.47 -28.74
N THR A 2 11.04 122.62 -28.30
CA THR A 2 9.98 121.91 -29.05
C THR A 2 9.50 120.71 -28.21
N VAL A 3 8.17 120.63 -28.09
CA VAL A 3 7.39 119.67 -27.31
C VAL A 3 7.02 118.47 -28.23
N PRO A 4 6.15 117.53 -27.81
CA PRO A 4 6.39 116.11 -27.57
C PRO A 4 5.83 115.21 -28.71
N VAL A 5 5.74 113.88 -28.50
CA VAL A 5 4.53 113.05 -28.77
C VAL A 5 4.83 111.60 -28.35
N ALA A 6 4.04 111.10 -27.40
CA ALA A 6 3.74 109.67 -27.18
C ALA A 6 2.40 109.36 -27.86
N PRO A 7 2.14 108.14 -28.39
CA PRO A 7 1.44 107.09 -27.60
C PRO A 7 1.68 105.64 -28.16
N PRO A 8 0.93 104.58 -27.78
CA PRO A 8 0.09 104.32 -26.60
C PRO A 8 0.54 103.11 -25.74
N ARG A 9 -0.20 102.92 -24.64
CA ARG A 9 -0.12 101.93 -23.56
C ARG A 9 -0.50 100.48 -23.95
N PRO A 10 -0.23 99.49 -23.07
CA PRO A 10 -0.02 98.08 -23.40
C PRO A 10 -1.31 97.29 -23.68
N ALA A 11 -1.20 96.33 -24.59
CA ALA A 11 -2.22 95.30 -24.79
C ALA A 11 -2.20 94.30 -23.62
N ALA A 12 -3.40 93.87 -23.28
CA ALA A 12 -3.75 93.11 -22.11
C ALA A 12 -3.21 91.67 -22.13
N THR A 13 -3.02 91.18 -20.91
CA THR A 13 -2.79 89.79 -20.51
C THR A 13 -3.87 88.85 -21.01
N GLU A 14 -3.49 87.80 -21.72
CA GLU A 14 -4.20 86.51 -21.69
C GLU A 14 -3.17 85.37 -21.52
N PRO A 15 -3.33 84.49 -20.53
CA PRO A 15 -2.44 83.37 -20.31
C PRO A 15 -2.74 82.24 -21.31
N PRO A 16 -1.77 81.72 -22.07
CA PRO A 16 -1.97 80.47 -22.77
C PRO A 16 -1.95 79.33 -21.73
N THR A 17 -3.17 78.93 -21.36
CA THR A 17 -3.65 77.55 -21.16
C THR A 17 -2.56 76.53 -20.81
N ALA A 18 -2.57 76.12 -19.54
CA ALA A 18 -1.88 74.92 -19.07
C ALA A 18 -2.27 73.72 -19.96
N GLY A 19 -1.34 73.28 -20.81
CA GLY A 19 -1.48 72.03 -21.55
C GLY A 19 -1.70 70.88 -20.56
N PRO A 20 -2.48 69.85 -20.93
CA PRO A 20 -2.76 68.73 -20.03
C PRO A 20 -1.44 68.11 -19.60
N ALA A 21 -1.21 68.11 -18.28
CA ALA A 21 -0.06 67.47 -17.66
C ALA A 21 0.02 66.02 -18.16
N ARG A 22 1.12 65.67 -18.84
CA ARG A 22 1.43 64.28 -19.16
C ARG A 22 1.35 63.47 -17.87
N PRO A 23 0.58 62.37 -17.81
CA PRO A 23 0.57 61.53 -16.63
C PRO A 23 2.00 61.09 -16.35
N ALA A 24 2.51 61.42 -15.17
CA ALA A 24 3.77 60.87 -14.70
C ALA A 24 3.66 59.35 -14.81
N GLU A 25 4.51 58.75 -15.63
CA GLU A 25 4.54 57.32 -15.87
C GLU A 25 4.78 56.62 -14.52
N ALA A 26 3.70 56.09 -13.96
CA ALA A 26 3.72 55.44 -12.67
C ALA A 26 4.59 54.19 -12.81
N ARG A 27 5.84 54.26 -12.32
CA ARG A 27 6.69 53.08 -12.16
C ARG A 27 5.85 51.99 -11.49
N PRO A 28 5.71 50.79 -12.08
CA PRO A 28 4.87 49.76 -11.50
C PRO A 28 5.39 49.49 -10.10
N ALA A 29 4.61 49.85 -9.08
CA ALA A 29 4.91 49.55 -7.70
C ALA A 29 5.13 48.05 -7.63
N ARG A 30 6.39 47.62 -7.50
CA ARG A 30 6.77 46.21 -7.41
C ARG A 30 6.07 45.68 -6.17
N LYS A 31 4.89 45.07 -6.34
CA LYS A 31 4.11 44.50 -5.25
C LYS A 31 5.07 43.61 -4.50
N ARG A 32 5.46 44.03 -3.30
CA ARG A 32 6.28 43.26 -2.36
C ARG A 32 5.42 42.06 -2.00
N ARG A 33 5.42 41.03 -2.84
CA ARG A 33 4.67 39.79 -2.67
C ARG A 33 5.04 39.29 -1.30
N SER A 34 4.14 39.46 -0.34
CA SER A 34 4.53 39.46 1.05
C SER A 34 5.14 38.10 1.38
N ARG A 35 6.38 38.09 1.89
CA ARG A 35 7.05 36.85 2.36
C ARG A 35 6.26 36.13 3.46
N ARG A 36 5.14 36.69 3.92
CA ARG A 36 4.21 36.08 4.88
C ARG A 36 3.50 34.86 4.30
N TRP A 37 3.20 34.84 2.99
CA TRP A 37 2.62 33.65 2.36
C TRP A 37 3.63 32.51 2.24
N LEU A 38 4.90 32.83 1.98
CA LEU A 38 6.00 31.85 2.04
C LEU A 38 6.10 31.22 3.45
N ARG A 39 5.91 32.00 4.53
CA ARG A 39 5.88 31.44 5.89
C ARG A 39 4.72 30.47 6.15
N LEU A 40 3.62 30.60 5.40
CA LEU A 40 2.48 29.67 5.48
C LEU A 40 2.67 28.46 4.56
N VAL A 41 3.26 28.61 3.38
CA VAL A 41 3.43 27.51 2.41
C VAL A 41 4.65 26.65 2.68
N ILE A 42 5.75 27.24 3.16
CA ILE A 42 7.00 26.51 3.45
C ILE A 42 6.78 25.34 4.42
N PRO A 43 6.09 25.47 5.57
CA PRO A 43 5.92 24.32 6.47
C PRO A 43 5.14 23.17 5.80
N PHE A 44 4.08 23.47 5.04
CA PHE A 44 3.33 22.44 4.30
C PHE A 44 4.15 21.82 3.17
N ALA A 45 4.94 22.61 2.44
CA ALA A 45 5.83 22.10 1.40
C ALA A 45 6.93 21.21 1.97
N VAL A 46 7.48 21.54 3.15
CA VAL A 46 8.47 20.72 3.86
C VAL A 46 7.85 19.40 4.34
N VAL A 47 6.65 19.44 4.93
CA VAL A 47 5.93 18.22 5.33
C VAL A 47 5.62 17.34 4.12
N LEU A 48 5.16 17.92 3.01
CA LEU A 48 4.89 17.19 1.78
C LEU A 48 6.18 16.59 1.20
N ALA A 49 7.29 17.33 1.19
CA ALA A 49 8.59 16.83 0.74
C ALA A 49 9.11 15.71 1.65
N LEU A 50 8.90 15.78 2.97
CA LEU A 50 9.22 14.71 3.91
C LEU A 50 8.37 13.46 3.66
N LEU A 51 7.06 13.61 3.43
CA LEU A 51 6.17 12.49 3.12
C LEU A 51 6.57 11.82 1.80
N ILE A 52 6.83 12.61 0.75
CA ILE A 52 7.29 12.10 -0.54
C ILE A 52 8.67 11.43 -0.39
N GLY A 53 9.62 12.08 0.30
CA GLY A 53 10.95 11.54 0.53
C GLY A 53 10.91 10.22 1.30
N THR A 54 10.09 10.15 2.35
CA THR A 54 9.89 8.92 3.15
C THR A 54 9.23 7.82 2.30
N GLY A 55 8.24 8.17 1.48
CA GLY A 55 7.60 7.23 0.56
C GLY A 55 8.54 6.68 -0.51
N ILE A 56 9.42 7.52 -1.08
CA ILE A 56 10.43 7.10 -2.06
C ILE A 56 11.44 6.15 -1.41
N VAL A 57 11.95 6.49 -0.23
CA VAL A 57 12.90 5.66 0.51
C VAL A 57 12.28 4.30 0.88
N HIS A 58 10.99 4.27 1.21
CA HIS A 58 10.28 3.03 1.50
C HIS A 58 10.07 2.15 0.25
N MET A 59 9.65 2.74 -0.87
CA MET A 59 9.52 2.04 -2.15
C MET A 59 10.83 1.43 -2.63
N MET A 60 11.98 2.02 -2.27
CA MET A 60 13.30 1.46 -2.56
C MET A 60 13.71 0.33 -1.61
N GLN A 61 13.06 0.18 -0.45
CA GLN A 61 13.41 -0.82 0.55
C GLN A 61 12.66 -2.14 0.37
N GLU A 62 11.48 -2.12 -0.25
CA GLU A 62 10.69 -3.31 -0.52
C GLU A 62 11.20 -4.01 -1.79
N PRO A 63 11.78 -5.23 -1.68
CA PRO A 63 12.35 -5.90 -2.84
C PRO A 63 11.28 -6.24 -3.88
N ASP A 64 11.60 -6.04 -5.15
CA ASP A 64 10.77 -6.53 -6.24
C ASP A 64 10.92 -8.05 -6.33
N VAL A 65 9.84 -8.77 -5.98
CA VAL A 65 9.80 -10.24 -6.03
C VAL A 65 9.91 -10.80 -7.45
N THR A 66 9.75 -9.96 -8.48
CA THR A 66 9.91 -10.34 -9.89
C THR A 66 11.33 -10.13 -10.41
N ASP A 67 12.22 -9.53 -9.61
CA ASP A 67 13.65 -9.45 -9.93
C ASP A 67 14.26 -10.86 -9.89
N PRO A 68 14.90 -11.35 -10.97
CA PRO A 68 15.58 -12.65 -10.98
C PRO A 68 16.62 -12.87 -9.87
N ALA A 69 17.10 -11.79 -9.26
CA ALA A 69 18.02 -11.86 -8.13
C ALA A 69 17.31 -12.14 -6.79
N PHE A 70 16.02 -11.83 -6.65
CA PHE A 70 15.30 -11.87 -5.38
C PHE A 70 15.29 -13.28 -4.77
N LEU A 71 15.93 -13.44 -3.60
CA LEU A 71 16.04 -14.71 -2.88
C LEU A 71 16.48 -15.91 -3.74
N SER A 72 17.21 -15.65 -4.84
CA SER A 72 17.76 -16.70 -5.69
C SER A 72 19.01 -17.30 -5.04
N PRO A 73 19.15 -18.65 -5.00
CA PRO A 73 20.29 -19.31 -4.38
C PRO A 73 21.59 -19.14 -5.19
N THR A 74 21.49 -18.69 -6.43
CA THR A 74 22.64 -18.42 -7.32
C THR A 74 23.01 -16.95 -7.42
N SER A 75 22.27 -16.05 -6.76
CA SER A 75 22.49 -14.60 -6.85
C SER A 75 23.28 -14.07 -5.67
N SER A 76 24.39 -13.39 -5.95
CA SER A 76 25.22 -12.65 -4.98
C SER A 76 24.69 -11.25 -4.67
N ALA A 77 23.64 -10.79 -5.36
CA ALA A 77 23.07 -9.48 -5.17
C ALA A 77 22.58 -9.29 -3.71
N PRO A 78 22.46 -8.06 -3.21
CA PRO A 78 21.97 -7.78 -1.85
C PRO A 78 20.66 -8.50 -1.51
N ILE A 79 19.70 -8.49 -2.44
CA ILE A 79 18.38 -9.13 -2.30
C ILE A 79 18.38 -10.65 -2.57
N GLY A 80 19.50 -11.23 -3.01
CA GLY A 80 19.62 -12.66 -3.29
C GLY A 80 19.83 -13.52 -2.05
N ALA A 81 20.03 -14.83 -2.23
CA ALA A 81 20.15 -15.80 -1.13
C ALA A 81 21.34 -16.75 -1.26
N GLN A 82 22.35 -16.43 -2.08
CA GLN A 82 23.53 -17.27 -2.25
C GLN A 82 24.28 -17.53 -0.93
N ARG A 83 24.32 -16.58 0.01
CA ARG A 83 24.94 -16.76 1.33
C ARG A 83 24.22 -17.84 2.14
N LEU A 84 22.89 -17.80 2.15
CA LEU A 84 22.06 -18.82 2.79
C LEU A 84 22.27 -20.19 2.14
N ALA A 85 22.23 -20.23 0.80
CA ALA A 85 22.46 -21.45 0.04
C ALA A 85 23.83 -22.07 0.35
N SER A 86 24.88 -21.26 0.42
CA SER A 86 26.24 -21.70 0.76
C SER A 86 26.34 -22.21 2.21
N GLN A 87 25.61 -21.60 3.14
CA GLN A 87 25.59 -22.05 4.53
C GLN A 87 24.87 -23.39 4.68
N LEU A 88 23.76 -23.59 3.97
CA LEU A 88 23.03 -24.86 3.92
C LEU A 88 23.88 -25.98 3.32
N THR A 89 24.53 -25.74 2.17
CA THR A 89 25.40 -26.74 1.54
C THR A 89 26.62 -27.05 2.42
N GLY A 90 27.18 -26.04 3.10
CA GLY A 90 28.24 -26.23 4.10
C GLY A 90 27.82 -27.10 5.30
N GLN A 91 26.52 -27.19 5.59
CA GLN A 91 25.94 -28.09 6.61
C GLN A 91 25.56 -29.47 6.05
N GLY A 92 25.87 -29.75 4.77
CA GLY A 92 25.53 -31.00 4.10
C GLY A 92 24.08 -31.09 3.64
N VAL A 93 23.39 -29.96 3.43
CA VAL A 93 22.05 -29.91 2.83
C VAL A 93 22.17 -29.81 1.31
N THR A 94 21.50 -30.70 0.58
CA THR A 94 21.42 -30.67 -0.88
C THR A 94 20.33 -29.70 -1.33
N ILE A 95 20.67 -28.75 -2.20
CA ILE A 95 19.72 -27.76 -2.73
C ILE A 95 19.34 -28.11 -4.17
N ASP A 96 18.07 -28.41 -4.36
CA ASP A 96 17.46 -28.62 -5.67
C ASP A 96 16.73 -27.35 -6.12
N ARG A 97 17.42 -26.51 -6.90
CA ARG A 97 16.80 -25.32 -7.51
C ARG A 97 15.85 -25.73 -8.63
N VAL A 98 14.62 -25.26 -8.57
CA VAL A 98 13.58 -25.46 -9.59
C VAL A 98 12.91 -24.12 -9.89
N THR A 99 12.49 -23.91 -11.14
CA THR A 99 11.89 -22.64 -11.60
C THR A 99 10.41 -22.77 -11.97
N LYS A 100 9.83 -23.95 -11.73
CA LYS A 100 8.41 -24.28 -11.96
C LYS A 100 7.84 -24.91 -10.70
N THR A 101 6.62 -24.53 -10.33
CA THR A 101 5.99 -25.08 -9.13
C THR A 101 5.58 -26.52 -9.33
N SER A 102 5.22 -26.92 -10.56
CA SER A 102 4.94 -28.33 -10.89
C SER A 102 6.11 -29.25 -10.53
N ASP A 103 7.32 -28.87 -10.91
CA ASP A 103 8.53 -29.67 -10.70
C ASP A 103 8.89 -29.70 -9.21
N ALA A 104 8.67 -28.58 -8.52
CA ALA A 104 8.85 -28.48 -7.07
C ALA A 104 7.90 -29.41 -6.31
N LEU A 105 6.62 -29.43 -6.69
CA LEU A 105 5.61 -30.28 -6.08
C LEU A 105 5.91 -31.76 -6.33
N VAL A 106 6.21 -32.16 -7.57
CA VAL A 106 6.56 -33.56 -7.92
C VAL A 106 7.73 -34.06 -7.06
N LYS A 107 8.76 -33.23 -6.87
CA LYS A 107 9.87 -33.58 -5.98
C LYS A 107 9.45 -33.60 -4.51
N ALA A 108 8.59 -32.67 -4.09
CA ALA A 108 8.12 -32.58 -2.71
C ALA A 108 7.24 -33.77 -2.30
N TYR A 109 6.47 -34.34 -3.23
CA TYR A 109 5.67 -35.55 -2.99
C TYR A 109 6.51 -36.78 -2.64
N GLN A 110 7.81 -36.79 -2.93
CA GLN A 110 8.70 -37.88 -2.54
C GLN A 110 8.90 -37.95 -1.01
N GLY A 111 8.59 -36.87 -0.28
CA GLY A 111 8.74 -36.78 1.17
C GLY A 111 10.18 -36.54 1.62
N GLU A 112 10.36 -36.33 2.92
CA GLU A 112 11.66 -36.07 3.58
C GLU A 112 12.42 -34.87 3.01
N VAL A 113 11.70 -33.82 2.64
CA VAL A 113 12.27 -32.62 2.04
C VAL A 113 11.67 -31.36 2.65
N THR A 114 12.43 -30.26 2.56
CA THR A 114 11.91 -28.93 2.83
C THR A 114 11.66 -28.20 1.51
N LEU A 115 10.40 -27.88 1.22
CA LEU A 115 10.02 -27.04 0.09
C LEU A 115 10.08 -25.56 0.51
N PHE A 116 11.00 -24.80 -0.06
CA PHE A 116 11.15 -23.38 0.17
C PHE A 116 10.49 -22.57 -0.95
N VAL A 117 9.56 -21.68 -0.58
CA VAL A 117 8.84 -20.81 -1.50
C VAL A 117 9.12 -19.33 -1.13
N PRO A 118 10.12 -18.70 -1.77
CA PRO A 118 10.52 -17.32 -1.48
C PRO A 118 9.50 -16.26 -1.89
N ALA A 119 8.74 -16.51 -2.96
CA ALA A 119 7.73 -15.59 -3.49
C ALA A 119 6.36 -16.28 -3.68
N PRO A 120 5.62 -16.58 -2.60
CA PRO A 120 4.34 -17.29 -2.67
C PRO A 120 3.27 -16.57 -3.52
N SER A 121 3.35 -15.24 -3.67
CA SER A 121 2.43 -14.44 -4.48
C SER A 121 2.55 -14.67 -5.98
N LEU A 122 3.68 -15.21 -6.45
CA LEU A 122 3.90 -15.52 -7.88
C LEU A 122 3.41 -16.93 -8.25
N VAL A 123 3.16 -17.77 -7.26
CA VAL A 123 2.69 -19.14 -7.44
C VAL A 123 1.20 -19.12 -7.78
N HIS A 124 0.81 -19.88 -8.80
CA HIS A 124 -0.60 -19.97 -9.17
C HIS A 124 -1.44 -20.61 -8.05
N ALA A 125 -2.64 -20.07 -7.81
CA ALA A 125 -3.54 -20.49 -6.73
C ALA A 125 -3.80 -22.01 -6.68
N TYR A 126 -3.85 -22.66 -7.83
CA TYR A 126 -4.04 -24.11 -7.93
C TYR A 126 -2.89 -24.90 -7.30
N TYR A 127 -1.64 -24.51 -7.53
CA TYR A 127 -0.47 -25.17 -6.94
C TYR A 127 -0.38 -24.94 -5.43
N LEU A 128 -0.76 -23.75 -4.95
CA LEU A 128 -0.85 -23.49 -3.51
C LEU A 128 -1.85 -24.44 -2.82
N ARG A 129 -2.98 -24.73 -3.47
CA ARG A 129 -3.95 -25.71 -2.96
C ARG A 129 -3.44 -27.15 -3.00
N MET A 130 -2.49 -27.46 -3.89
CA MET A 130 -1.87 -28.79 -3.96
C MET A 130 -0.90 -29.06 -2.81
N LEU A 131 -0.47 -28.04 -2.06
CA LEU A 131 0.37 -28.23 -0.88
C LEU A 131 -0.27 -29.15 0.17
N LYS A 132 -1.61 -29.22 0.23
CA LYS A 132 -2.35 -30.14 1.11
C LYS A 132 -2.16 -31.62 0.80
N LEU A 133 -1.66 -31.94 -0.39
CA LEU A 133 -1.47 -33.33 -0.83
C LEU A 133 -0.06 -33.82 -0.46
N LEU A 134 0.83 -32.93 0.01
CA LEU A 134 2.17 -33.29 0.41
C LEU A 134 2.15 -34.17 1.66
N PRO A 135 3.06 -35.16 1.77
CA PRO A 135 3.08 -36.07 2.90
C PRO A 135 3.53 -35.35 4.18
N SER A 136 3.24 -35.95 5.34
CA SER A 136 3.63 -35.41 6.66
C SER A 136 5.14 -35.30 6.88
N SER A 137 5.94 -36.04 6.11
CA SER A 137 7.40 -35.93 6.07
C SER A 137 7.92 -34.73 5.27
N THR A 138 7.03 -33.87 4.75
CA THR A 138 7.39 -32.65 4.02
C THR A 138 7.10 -31.41 4.85
N ARG A 139 8.12 -30.56 4.97
CA ARG A 139 7.98 -29.21 5.52
C ARG A 139 7.93 -28.19 4.38
N VAL A 140 6.97 -27.27 4.41
CA VAL A 140 6.84 -26.18 3.45
C VAL A 140 7.11 -24.87 4.17
N VAL A 141 8.03 -24.05 3.66
CA VAL A 141 8.35 -22.73 4.21
C VAL A 141 7.93 -21.67 3.20
N LEU A 142 6.89 -20.90 3.54
CA LEU A 142 6.36 -19.80 2.73
C LEU A 142 6.87 -18.47 3.27
N VAL A 143 7.60 -17.72 2.43
CA VAL A 143 8.15 -16.42 2.81
C VAL A 143 7.16 -15.31 2.50
N GLN A 144 6.80 -14.56 3.53
CA GLN A 144 5.91 -13.41 3.55
C GLN A 144 4.64 -13.59 2.68
N PRO A 145 3.90 -14.71 2.81
CA PRO A 145 2.68 -14.90 2.03
C PRO A 145 1.67 -13.80 2.33
N SER A 146 1.07 -13.25 1.26
CA SER A 146 0.04 -12.23 1.38
C SER A 146 -1.30 -12.84 1.83
N PRO A 147 -2.22 -12.05 2.41
CA PRO A 147 -3.56 -12.53 2.74
C PRO A 147 -4.31 -13.12 1.54
N LEU A 148 -4.11 -12.54 0.35
CA LEU A 148 -4.68 -13.04 -0.90
C LEU A 148 -4.11 -14.42 -1.25
N THR A 149 -2.79 -14.60 -1.12
CA THR A 149 -2.10 -15.89 -1.35
C THR A 149 -2.63 -16.98 -0.42
N LEU A 150 -2.76 -16.68 0.88
CA LEU A 150 -3.30 -17.62 1.87
C LEU A 150 -4.75 -18.02 1.54
N THR A 151 -5.59 -17.03 1.20
CA THR A 151 -6.99 -17.26 0.83
C THR A 151 -7.12 -18.08 -0.46
N GLN A 152 -6.35 -17.74 -1.49
CA GLN A 152 -6.35 -18.44 -2.78
C GLN A 152 -5.85 -19.87 -2.64
N GLY A 153 -4.82 -20.08 -1.83
CA GLY A 153 -4.26 -21.38 -1.46
C GLY A 153 -5.15 -22.19 -0.53
N ARG A 154 -6.21 -21.60 0.05
CA ARG A 154 -7.04 -22.22 1.11
C ARG A 154 -6.21 -22.71 2.30
N ILE A 155 -5.16 -21.97 2.65
CA ILE A 155 -4.36 -22.20 3.86
C ILE A 155 -5.16 -21.61 5.03
N PRO A 156 -5.49 -22.38 6.07
CA PRO A 156 -6.45 -21.96 7.10
C PRO A 156 -5.80 -21.01 8.11
N VAL A 157 -5.53 -19.78 7.68
CA VAL A 157 -5.02 -18.71 8.54
C VAL A 157 -5.88 -17.48 8.33
N SER A 158 -6.34 -16.90 9.44
CA SER A 158 -7.26 -15.76 9.43
C SER A 158 -6.68 -14.58 10.21
N GLY A 159 -7.07 -13.37 9.83
CA GLY A 159 -6.55 -12.15 10.44
C GLY A 159 -5.06 -11.90 10.16
N GLY A 160 -4.44 -11.12 11.03
CA GLY A 160 -3.06 -10.67 10.89
C GLY A 160 -2.94 -9.23 10.41
N GLY A 161 -1.70 -8.84 10.10
CA GLY A 161 -1.36 -7.49 9.66
C GLY A 161 0.07 -7.39 9.18
N SER A 162 0.48 -6.18 8.83
CA SER A 162 1.85 -5.89 8.45
C SER A 162 2.33 -4.61 9.13
N ARG A 163 3.65 -4.47 9.20
CA ARG A 163 4.34 -3.26 9.63
C ARG A 163 4.92 -2.56 8.41
N TRP A 164 5.23 -1.28 8.60
CA TRP A 164 5.95 -0.49 7.60
C TRP A 164 7.40 -0.95 7.41
N ALA A 165 8.02 -1.45 8.48
CA ALA A 165 9.40 -1.92 8.47
C ALA A 165 9.55 -3.14 9.37
N THR A 166 10.43 -4.05 8.94
CA THR A 166 10.77 -5.27 9.67
C THR A 166 11.40 -4.91 11.01
N LYS A 167 10.94 -5.57 12.08
CA LYS A 167 11.48 -5.38 13.43
C LYS A 167 12.15 -6.67 13.90
N ALA A 168 13.28 -6.52 14.58
CA ALA A 168 13.92 -7.59 15.33
C ALA A 168 13.20 -7.82 16.66
N VAL A 169 12.76 -9.05 16.91
CA VAL A 169 12.03 -9.42 18.14
C VAL A 169 12.50 -10.78 18.66
N VAL A 170 12.24 -11.05 19.94
CA VAL A 170 12.50 -12.36 20.57
C VAL A 170 11.45 -13.40 20.15
N PRO A 171 11.77 -14.71 20.17
CA PRO A 171 10.91 -15.75 19.60
C PRO A 171 9.69 -16.08 20.46
N ASN A 172 9.82 -16.07 21.80
CA ASN A 172 8.74 -16.36 22.76
C ASN A 172 7.93 -17.64 22.46
N CYS A 173 8.57 -18.71 22.00
CA CYS A 173 7.93 -19.97 21.63
C CYS A 173 8.89 -21.17 21.84
N GLY A 174 8.34 -22.39 21.77
CA GLY A 174 9.10 -23.64 21.91
C GLY A 174 9.71 -24.21 20.64
N LEU A 175 9.60 -23.53 19.49
CA LEU A 175 10.17 -24.01 18.23
C LEU A 175 11.72 -24.01 18.31
N PRO A 176 12.41 -25.17 18.22
CA PRO A 176 13.85 -25.27 18.46
C PRO A 176 14.69 -24.33 17.59
N GLU A 177 14.30 -24.18 16.33
CA GLU A 177 14.95 -23.32 15.33
C GLU A 177 14.87 -21.85 15.74
N ALA A 178 13.71 -21.42 16.25
CA ALA A 178 13.51 -20.06 16.73
C ALA A 178 14.22 -19.81 18.06
N ALA A 179 14.21 -20.78 18.98
CA ALA A 179 14.93 -20.70 20.24
C ALA A 179 16.45 -20.59 20.03
N LYS A 180 17.01 -21.37 19.10
CA LYS A 180 18.43 -21.32 18.73
C LYS A 180 18.81 -20.00 18.06
N ALA A 181 17.93 -19.43 17.25
CA ALA A 181 18.16 -18.15 16.60
C ALA A 181 18.14 -16.96 17.58
N GLY A 182 17.31 -17.03 18.63
CA GLY A 182 17.12 -15.91 19.54
C GLY A 182 16.44 -14.73 18.84
N ILE A 183 16.98 -13.52 18.98
CA ILE A 183 16.40 -12.34 18.33
C ILE A 183 16.56 -12.45 16.80
N ALA A 184 15.50 -12.25 16.03
CA ALA A 184 15.57 -12.25 14.57
C ALA A 184 14.71 -11.15 13.95
N GLY A 185 15.16 -10.62 12.81
CA GLY A 185 14.46 -9.61 12.01
C GLY A 185 13.35 -10.21 11.17
N VAL A 186 12.31 -10.75 11.79
CA VAL A 186 11.21 -11.43 11.09
C VAL A 186 9.86 -10.72 11.22
N TYR A 187 9.74 -9.76 12.14
CA TYR A 187 8.46 -9.10 12.45
C TYR A 187 8.13 -8.00 11.45
N HIS A 188 7.69 -8.40 10.25
CA HIS A 188 7.14 -7.53 9.21
C HIS A 188 5.64 -7.81 9.03
N SER A 189 5.29 -8.94 8.43
CA SER A 189 3.94 -9.51 8.45
C SER A 189 3.75 -10.40 9.68
N PHE A 190 2.56 -10.36 10.28
CA PHE A 190 2.19 -11.26 11.37
C PHE A 190 0.80 -11.84 11.11
N TYR A 191 0.60 -13.08 11.54
CA TYR A 191 -0.55 -13.89 11.18
C TYR A 191 -1.44 -14.11 12.42
N GLY A 192 -2.76 -14.05 12.21
CA GLY A 192 -3.74 -14.30 13.27
C GLY A 192 -3.95 -15.80 13.51
N ASP A 193 -5.18 -16.19 13.80
CA ASP A 193 -5.52 -17.56 14.21
C ASP A 193 -5.43 -18.56 13.05
N ALA A 194 -4.83 -19.71 13.34
CA ALA A 194 -4.85 -20.86 12.44
C ALA A 194 -6.13 -21.66 12.66
N GLY A 195 -6.87 -21.95 11.58
CA GLY A 195 -8.08 -22.77 11.60
C GLY A 195 -7.83 -24.28 11.64
N GLY A 196 -6.58 -24.71 11.91
CA GLY A 196 -6.15 -26.10 12.00
C GLY A 196 -5.23 -26.33 13.19
N GLU A 197 -4.48 -27.43 13.20
CA GLU A 197 -3.47 -27.69 14.24
C GLU A 197 -2.31 -26.70 14.10
N GLU A 198 -2.20 -25.76 15.03
CA GLU A 198 -1.06 -24.85 15.15
C GLU A 198 0.13 -25.60 15.76
N THR A 199 1.23 -25.68 15.01
CA THR A 199 2.46 -26.35 15.46
C THR A 199 3.44 -25.39 16.13
N ALA A 200 3.40 -24.11 15.76
CA ALA A 200 4.26 -23.09 16.34
C ALA A 200 3.71 -21.67 16.14
N ARG A 201 3.93 -20.79 17.11
CA ARG A 201 3.71 -19.34 16.96
C ARG A 201 4.82 -18.59 17.67
N CYS A 202 5.69 -17.99 16.89
CA CYS A 202 6.88 -17.31 17.38
C CYS A 202 6.93 -15.85 16.90
N TYR A 203 7.80 -15.06 17.52
CA TYR A 203 8.09 -13.68 17.15
C TYR A 203 6.82 -12.83 17.06
N GLY A 204 5.90 -12.98 18.01
CA GLY A 204 4.63 -12.25 18.02
C GLY A 204 3.67 -12.59 16.87
N GLY A 205 3.78 -13.80 16.29
CA GLY A 205 2.94 -14.26 15.17
C GLY A 205 3.54 -14.02 13.79
N ALA A 206 4.77 -13.51 13.70
CA ALA A 206 5.48 -13.41 12.41
C ALA A 206 6.11 -14.72 11.95
N LEU A 207 6.21 -15.73 12.81
CA LEU A 207 6.49 -17.10 12.38
C LEU A 207 5.35 -17.97 12.88
N LEU A 208 4.56 -18.51 11.97
CA LEU A 208 3.40 -19.35 12.26
C LEU A 208 3.60 -20.71 11.59
N GLY A 209 3.66 -21.76 12.38
CA GLY A 209 3.62 -23.14 11.93
C GLY A 209 2.23 -23.73 12.11
N LEU A 210 1.74 -24.41 11.08
CA LEU A 210 0.47 -25.11 11.12
C LEU A 210 0.50 -26.38 10.28
N ARG A 211 -0.41 -27.29 10.58
CA ARG A 211 -0.67 -28.47 9.76
C ARG A 211 -1.63 -28.11 8.62
N TYR A 212 -1.21 -28.33 7.38
CA TYR A 212 -2.06 -28.17 6.20
C TYR A 212 -2.32 -29.54 5.58
N ALA A 213 -3.45 -30.14 5.96
CA ALA A 213 -3.71 -31.58 5.82
C ALA A 213 -2.64 -32.40 6.55
N ASP A 214 -1.71 -33.05 5.85
CA ASP A 214 -0.64 -33.84 6.49
C ASP A 214 0.69 -33.07 6.60
N ALA A 215 0.96 -32.16 5.67
CA ALA A 215 2.22 -31.42 5.60
C ALA A 215 2.33 -30.33 6.67
N GLU A 216 3.55 -30.10 7.15
CA GLU A 216 3.87 -28.96 8.00
C GLU A 216 4.10 -27.73 7.14
N VAL A 217 3.38 -26.64 7.40
CA VAL A 217 3.54 -25.36 6.70
C VAL A 217 3.98 -24.30 7.69
N LEU A 218 5.13 -23.68 7.43
CA LEU A 218 5.66 -22.55 8.19
C LEU A 218 5.52 -21.26 7.36
N LEU A 219 4.82 -20.28 7.90
CA LEU A 219 4.69 -18.94 7.34
C LEU A 219 5.71 -18.03 8.03
N VAL A 220 6.58 -17.39 7.25
CA VAL A 220 7.62 -16.49 7.76
C VAL A 220 7.31 -15.07 7.34
N GLY A 221 7.15 -14.16 8.28
CA GLY A 221 6.57 -12.84 8.05
C GLY A 221 7.45 -11.83 7.32
N ALA A 222 8.72 -12.14 7.08
CA ALA A 222 9.66 -11.24 6.43
C ALA A 222 10.63 -11.99 5.50
N THR A 223 11.14 -11.25 4.51
CA THR A 223 12.18 -11.72 3.59
C THR A 223 13.59 -11.50 4.14
N ASP A 224 13.78 -10.54 5.07
CA ASP A 224 15.07 -10.14 5.62
C ASP A 224 15.93 -11.32 6.09
N PRO A 225 15.42 -12.34 6.82
CA PRO A 225 16.27 -13.42 7.29
C PRO A 225 16.95 -14.24 6.18
N PHE A 226 16.41 -14.19 4.97
CA PHE A 226 16.85 -14.99 3.83
C PHE A 226 17.76 -14.21 2.85
N ARG A 227 17.84 -12.88 2.97
CA ARG A 227 18.57 -12.02 2.03
C ARG A 227 20.06 -11.91 2.36
N ASN A 228 20.91 -11.84 1.35
CA ASN A 228 22.35 -11.73 1.49
C ASN A 228 22.79 -10.52 2.31
N ASP A 229 22.12 -9.38 2.18
CA ASP A 229 22.44 -8.13 2.88
C ASP A 229 22.00 -8.12 4.35
N ARG A 230 21.01 -8.94 4.72
CA ARG A 230 20.41 -8.97 6.07
C ARG A 230 20.65 -10.27 6.85
N ILE A 231 21.14 -11.33 6.20
CA ILE A 231 21.35 -12.65 6.81
C ILE A 231 22.32 -12.61 8.00
N GLY A 232 23.29 -11.69 7.99
CA GLY A 232 24.25 -11.51 9.08
C GLY A 232 23.74 -10.70 10.27
N GLU A 233 22.50 -10.18 10.21
CA GLU A 233 21.92 -9.38 11.28
C GLU A 233 21.21 -10.27 12.31
N TYR A 234 21.42 -9.98 13.60
CA TYR A 234 20.80 -10.72 14.70
C TYR A 234 20.98 -12.25 14.54
N GLY A 235 19.92 -13.03 14.78
CA GLY A 235 19.86 -14.48 14.58
C GLY A 235 19.34 -14.92 13.20
N ASN A 236 19.33 -14.03 12.20
CA ASN A 236 18.71 -14.30 10.89
C ASN A 236 19.27 -15.56 10.22
N ALA A 237 20.61 -15.69 10.13
CA ALA A 237 21.25 -16.87 9.57
C ALA A 237 20.86 -18.17 10.30
N ALA A 238 20.82 -18.13 11.63
CA ALA A 238 20.47 -19.30 12.45
C ALA A 238 18.99 -19.69 12.29
N LEU A 239 18.10 -18.69 12.21
CA LEU A 239 16.67 -18.91 11.96
C LEU A 239 16.47 -19.50 10.56
N ALA A 240 16.98 -18.85 9.53
CA ALA A 240 16.79 -19.27 8.14
C ALA A 240 17.37 -20.67 7.89
N THR A 241 18.59 -20.94 8.38
CA THR A 241 19.16 -22.30 8.25
C THR A 241 18.41 -23.33 9.07
N GLY A 242 17.98 -23.01 10.29
CA GLY A 242 17.17 -23.93 11.10
C GLY A 242 15.86 -24.31 10.41
N LEU A 243 15.12 -23.33 9.89
CA LEU A 243 13.84 -23.56 9.22
C LEU A 243 13.98 -24.42 7.96
N LEU A 244 15.07 -24.23 7.19
CA LEU A 244 15.30 -24.92 5.91
C LEU A 244 16.03 -26.26 6.05
N ALA A 245 16.87 -26.43 7.06
CA ALA A 245 17.65 -27.65 7.27
C ALA A 245 16.94 -28.71 8.12
N ALA A 246 15.60 -28.65 8.22
CA ALA A 246 14.80 -29.68 8.89
C ALA A 246 15.02 -31.05 8.25
N HIS A 247 15.22 -31.06 6.93
CA HIS A 247 15.63 -32.23 6.15
C HIS A 247 16.97 -31.97 5.45
N ARG A 248 17.64 -33.06 5.03
CA ARG A 248 18.91 -32.99 4.28
C ARG A 248 18.76 -32.50 2.83
N ARG A 249 17.54 -32.30 2.35
CA ARG A 249 17.26 -31.85 0.98
C ARG A 249 16.25 -30.71 1.00
N VAL A 250 16.63 -29.60 0.36
CA VAL A 250 15.80 -28.42 0.17
C VAL A 250 15.46 -28.27 -1.29
N ILE A 251 14.17 -28.23 -1.60
CA ILE A 251 13.68 -27.87 -2.93
C ILE A 251 13.45 -26.36 -2.92
N TRP A 252 14.23 -25.64 -3.72
CA TRP A 252 14.21 -24.18 -3.77
C TRP A 252 13.44 -23.72 -5.00
N LEU A 253 12.23 -23.19 -4.79
CA LEU A 253 11.41 -22.64 -5.88
C LEU A 253 11.86 -21.22 -6.24
N ASP A 254 12.69 -21.11 -7.27
CA ASP A 254 13.26 -19.86 -7.77
C ASP A 254 12.38 -19.27 -8.88
N LEU A 255 11.21 -18.76 -8.49
CA LEU A 255 10.17 -18.22 -9.36
C LEU A 255 10.15 -16.69 -9.31
N HIS A 256 10.31 -16.04 -10.47
CA HIS A 256 10.43 -14.57 -10.61
C HIS A 256 9.37 -13.97 -11.53
N ARG A 257 8.36 -14.75 -11.89
CA ARG A 257 7.23 -14.31 -12.72
C ARG A 257 5.98 -15.02 -12.28
N ASN A 258 4.82 -14.39 -12.50
CA ASN A 258 3.54 -15.04 -12.27
C ASN A 258 3.46 -16.32 -13.09
N GLU A 259 3.21 -17.42 -12.40
CA GLU A 259 3.05 -18.71 -13.03
C GLU A 259 1.72 -18.76 -13.79
N PRO A 260 1.71 -19.21 -15.06
CA PRO A 260 0.47 -19.40 -15.78
C PRO A 260 -0.38 -20.47 -15.09
N ALA A 261 -1.69 -20.46 -15.37
CA ALA A 261 -2.56 -21.55 -14.98
C ALA A 261 -1.96 -22.89 -15.48
N PRO A 262 -2.07 -23.98 -14.69
CA PRO A 262 -1.71 -25.30 -15.18
C PRO A 262 -2.41 -25.54 -16.52
N GLY A 263 -1.64 -25.96 -17.52
CA GLY A 263 -2.20 -26.26 -18.83
C GLY A 263 -3.22 -27.38 -18.68
N LEU A 264 -4.50 -27.05 -18.84
CA LEU A 264 -5.49 -28.04 -19.23
C LEU A 264 -5.05 -28.50 -20.62
N ILE A 265 -4.82 -29.80 -20.80
CA ILE A 265 -4.63 -30.33 -22.14
C ILE A 265 -6.00 -30.23 -22.81
N ASP A 266 -6.26 -29.11 -23.47
CA ASP A 266 -7.49 -28.86 -24.23
C ASP A 266 -7.43 -29.48 -25.63
N ARG A 267 -6.37 -30.26 -25.90
CA ARG A 267 -6.40 -31.20 -27.02
C ARG A 267 -7.23 -32.39 -26.58
N SER A 268 -8.50 -32.41 -26.99
CA SER A 268 -9.12 -33.67 -27.40
C SER A 268 -8.06 -34.46 -28.18
N PRO A 269 -7.79 -35.73 -27.86
CA PRO A 269 -6.99 -36.58 -28.71
C PRO A 269 -7.49 -36.37 -30.14
N ASP A 270 -6.60 -35.96 -31.04
CA ASP A 270 -6.94 -35.85 -32.45
C ASP A 270 -7.53 -37.21 -32.86
N PRO A 271 -8.80 -37.31 -33.27
CA PRO A 271 -9.39 -38.59 -33.64
C PRO A 271 -8.67 -39.23 -34.85
N GLY A 272 -7.72 -38.51 -35.48
CA GLY A 272 -6.88 -38.98 -36.58
C GLY A 272 -5.57 -39.67 -36.18
N VAL A 273 -5.15 -39.68 -34.92
CA VAL A 273 -3.96 -40.44 -34.49
C VAL A 273 -4.41 -41.64 -33.69
N GLY A 274 -4.59 -42.76 -34.40
CA GLY A 274 -4.99 -44.04 -33.82
C GLY A 274 -4.26 -44.34 -32.52
N ALA A 275 -5.01 -44.71 -31.49
CA ALA A 275 -4.47 -45.16 -30.23
C ALA A 275 -3.41 -46.26 -30.48
N PRO A 276 -2.28 -46.26 -29.74
CA PRO A 276 -1.29 -47.33 -29.86
C PRO A 276 -1.98 -48.69 -29.60
N PRO A 277 -1.75 -49.71 -30.44
CA PRO A 277 -2.43 -50.99 -30.31
C PRO A 277 -1.84 -51.76 -29.12
N SER A 278 -2.43 -51.56 -27.94
CA SER A 278 -2.35 -52.54 -26.86
C SER A 278 -3.45 -52.25 -25.85
N LEU A 279 -4.19 -53.31 -25.48
CA LEU A 279 -5.30 -53.36 -24.51
C LEU A 279 -6.73 -53.16 -25.06
N GLY A 280 -7.02 -53.72 -26.23
CA GLY A 280 -8.38 -54.05 -26.62
C GLY A 280 -8.51 -55.57 -26.82
N THR A 281 -8.78 -56.30 -25.74
CA THR A 281 -9.26 -57.68 -25.82
C THR A 281 -10.53 -57.69 -26.67
N GLY A 282 -10.54 -58.49 -27.73
CA GLY A 282 -11.75 -58.78 -28.49
C GLY A 282 -12.84 -59.25 -27.54
N GLY A 283 -13.95 -58.51 -27.51
CA GLY A 283 -15.16 -58.86 -26.77
C GLY A 283 -16.35 -58.43 -27.62
N SER A 284 -17.17 -59.40 -28.00
CA SER A 284 -18.41 -59.24 -28.74
C SER A 284 -19.34 -58.19 -28.12
N PRO A 285 -20.25 -57.56 -28.89
CA PRO A 285 -21.26 -56.68 -28.32
C PRO A 285 -22.23 -57.49 -27.44
N ASP A 286 -22.22 -57.22 -26.13
CA ASP A 286 -23.24 -57.68 -25.20
C ASP A 286 -24.57 -56.94 -25.47
N PRO A 287 -25.71 -57.64 -25.60
CA PRO A 287 -26.99 -57.04 -25.99
C PRO A 287 -27.76 -56.31 -24.86
N GLU A 288 -27.16 -56.10 -23.68
CA GLU A 288 -27.87 -55.60 -22.49
C GLU A 288 -27.67 -54.10 -22.17
N PHE A 289 -26.86 -53.38 -22.95
CA PHE A 289 -26.65 -51.94 -22.74
C PHE A 289 -26.72 -51.14 -24.06
N PRO A 290 -27.91 -50.66 -24.48
CA PRO A 290 -28.01 -49.79 -25.64
C PRO A 290 -27.40 -48.43 -25.33
N VAL A 291 -26.23 -48.14 -25.92
CA VAL A 291 -25.69 -46.79 -26.02
C VAL A 291 -26.59 -46.01 -26.98
N ARG A 292 -27.16 -44.91 -26.49
CA ARG A 292 -28.13 -44.09 -27.22
C ARG A 292 -27.41 -43.26 -28.28
N ASP A 293 -27.65 -43.59 -29.54
CA ASP A 293 -27.10 -42.87 -30.69
C ASP A 293 -27.86 -41.52 -30.84
N PRO A 294 -27.19 -40.35 -30.85
CA PRO A 294 -27.88 -39.05 -30.84
C PRO A 294 -28.57 -38.65 -32.15
N ASN A 295 -28.40 -39.42 -33.24
CA ASN A 295 -28.81 -39.04 -34.60
C ASN A 295 -29.80 -40.02 -35.26
N GLY A 296 -30.61 -40.73 -34.48
CA GLY A 296 -31.67 -41.60 -35.02
C GLY A 296 -32.99 -40.86 -35.28
N ASP A 297 -33.23 -40.46 -36.53
CA ASP A 297 -34.52 -39.93 -37.01
C ASP A 297 -35.62 -41.01 -36.96
N HIS A 298 -36.63 -40.91 -36.07
CA HIS A 298 -37.86 -41.72 -36.17
C HIS A 298 -39.13 -40.87 -35.96
N LYS A 299 -39.94 -40.83 -37.02
CA LYS A 299 -41.35 -40.44 -37.08
C LYS A 299 -42.24 -41.42 -36.30
N GLY A 300 -43.30 -40.93 -35.65
CA GLY A 300 -44.52 -41.70 -35.37
C GLY A 300 -45.14 -41.52 -33.98
N ASP A 301 -46.20 -40.69 -33.91
CA ASP A 301 -47.19 -40.50 -32.82
C ASP A 301 -48.18 -41.70 -32.70
N PRO A 302 -49.22 -41.71 -31.82
CA PRO A 302 -49.48 -40.98 -30.55
C PRO A 302 -50.03 -41.89 -29.40
N GLY A 303 -50.13 -41.39 -28.16
CA GLY A 303 -50.91 -42.10 -27.11
C GLY A 303 -50.84 -41.56 -25.68
N THR A 304 -51.79 -40.67 -25.37
CA THR A 304 -52.58 -40.54 -24.10
C THR A 304 -51.92 -40.26 -22.73
N ASP A 305 -52.37 -39.11 -22.20
CA ASP A 305 -52.92 -38.84 -20.86
C ASP A 305 -52.01 -38.58 -19.65
N GLY A 306 -52.03 -37.30 -19.26
CA GLY A 306 -52.56 -36.92 -17.94
C GLY A 306 -51.53 -36.58 -16.87
N GLY A 307 -51.28 -35.29 -16.61
CA GLY A 307 -50.47 -34.89 -15.46
C GLY A 307 -50.10 -33.41 -15.40
N ASN A 308 -51.10 -32.55 -15.29
CA ASN A 308 -50.99 -31.12 -15.06
C ASN A 308 -50.25 -30.78 -13.75
N ILE A 309 -49.12 -30.04 -13.82
CA ILE A 309 -48.77 -29.06 -12.77
C ILE A 309 -48.15 -27.82 -13.42
N ASN A 310 -48.99 -26.79 -13.57
CA ASN A 310 -48.60 -25.40 -13.78
C ASN A 310 -47.82 -24.86 -12.58
N GLY A 311 -46.81 -24.01 -12.83
CA GLY A 311 -46.20 -23.22 -11.75
C GLY A 311 -45.01 -22.36 -12.12
N GLY A 312 -45.21 -21.34 -12.97
CA GLY A 312 -44.40 -20.10 -13.02
C GLY A 312 -43.06 -20.19 -13.75
N GLY A 313 -42.78 -19.50 -14.86
CA GLY A 313 -43.27 -18.19 -15.26
C GLY A 313 -42.29 -17.10 -14.79
N GLY A 314 -41.32 -16.75 -15.65
CA GLY A 314 -40.34 -15.69 -15.45
C GLY A 314 -39.03 -16.10 -16.12
N GLY A 315 -38.72 -15.67 -17.33
CA GLY A 315 -38.77 -14.32 -17.83
C GLY A 315 -37.45 -14.13 -18.56
N SER A 316 -37.48 -14.33 -19.87
CA SER A 316 -36.40 -14.03 -20.79
C SER A 316 -36.07 -12.54 -20.70
N SER A 317 -35.05 -12.19 -19.92
CA SER A 317 -34.46 -10.86 -19.95
C SER A 317 -33.52 -10.75 -21.14
N SER A 318 -34.11 -10.24 -22.22
CA SER A 318 -33.56 -9.25 -23.13
C SER A 318 -32.25 -8.57 -22.66
N GLY A 319 -31.34 -8.40 -23.61
CA GLY A 319 -30.08 -7.69 -23.43
C GLY A 319 -30.25 -6.33 -22.76
N GLY A 320 -29.81 -6.24 -21.51
CA GLY A 320 -29.41 -4.98 -20.89
C GLY A 320 -27.96 -4.70 -21.28
N GLN A 321 -27.71 -3.55 -21.88
CA GLN A 321 -26.37 -3.00 -22.06
C GLN A 321 -25.54 -3.17 -20.77
N PRO A 322 -24.23 -3.47 -20.84
CA PRO A 322 -23.39 -3.51 -19.66
C PRO A 322 -23.48 -2.15 -18.95
N GLN A 323 -24.02 -2.16 -17.74
CA GLN A 323 -24.00 -1.00 -16.86
C GLN A 323 -22.53 -0.58 -16.72
N SER A 324 -22.22 0.60 -17.25
CA SER A 324 -20.89 1.18 -17.10
C SER A 324 -20.57 1.21 -15.62
N PRO A 325 -19.42 0.65 -15.18
CA PRO A 325 -19.08 0.68 -13.77
C PRO A 325 -19.12 2.13 -13.31
N PRO A 326 -19.66 2.39 -12.11
CA PRO A 326 -19.77 3.76 -11.65
C PRO A 326 -18.38 4.41 -11.65
N TYR A 327 -18.33 5.68 -12.06
CA TYR A 327 -17.11 6.36 -12.50
C TYR A 327 -15.95 6.33 -11.50
N TRP A 328 -16.24 6.09 -10.22
CA TRP A 328 -15.23 5.88 -9.18
C TRP A 328 -14.37 4.61 -9.33
N LYS A 329 -14.78 3.62 -10.13
CA LYS A 329 -13.99 2.40 -10.43
C LYS A 329 -13.14 2.46 -11.70
N LEU A 330 -13.21 3.54 -12.49
CA LEU A 330 -12.46 3.67 -13.74
C LEU A 330 -10.98 4.02 -13.55
N LEU A 331 -10.60 4.44 -12.35
CA LEU A 331 -9.27 4.94 -12.03
C LEU A 331 -8.65 4.10 -10.91
N PRO A 332 -7.40 3.62 -11.05
CA PRO A 332 -6.70 2.94 -9.96
C PRO A 332 -6.58 3.86 -8.75
N ALA A 333 -6.42 3.32 -7.54
CA ALA A 333 -6.35 4.11 -6.30
C ALA A 333 -5.30 5.23 -6.34
N TRP A 334 -4.19 5.05 -7.07
CA TRP A 334 -3.16 6.08 -7.25
C TRP A 334 -3.63 7.28 -8.09
N ALA A 335 -4.58 7.09 -9.00
CA ALA A 335 -5.12 8.17 -9.83
C ALA A 335 -6.07 9.07 -9.03
N TRP A 336 -6.84 8.50 -8.10
CA TRP A 336 -7.59 9.29 -7.11
C TRP A 336 -6.68 10.10 -6.20
N ALA A 337 -5.54 9.53 -5.77
CA ALA A 337 -4.53 10.27 -5.02
C ALA A 337 -3.97 11.45 -5.83
N ARG A 338 -3.68 11.27 -7.12
CA ARG A 338 -3.24 12.37 -8.02
C ARG A 338 -4.32 13.42 -8.25
N LEU A 339 -5.58 13.03 -8.43
CA LEU A 339 -6.69 13.98 -8.56
C LEU A 339 -6.94 14.77 -7.28
N GLY A 340 -6.84 14.12 -6.12
CA GLY A 340 -6.88 14.80 -4.82
C GLY A 340 -5.74 15.81 -4.67
N LEU A 341 -4.54 15.46 -5.12
CA LEU A 341 -3.37 16.33 -5.10
C LEU A 341 -3.52 17.54 -6.03
N LEU A 342 -4.07 17.33 -7.23
CA LEU A 342 -4.39 18.40 -8.18
C LEU A 342 -5.52 19.30 -7.66
N GLY A 343 -6.54 18.72 -7.01
CA GLY A 343 -7.63 19.46 -6.38
C GLY A 343 -7.12 20.35 -5.24
N LEU A 344 -6.24 19.83 -4.39
CA LEU A 344 -5.59 20.60 -3.33
C LEU A 344 -4.68 21.70 -3.88
N ALA A 345 -3.92 21.42 -4.95
CA ALA A 345 -3.10 22.42 -5.62
C ALA A 345 -3.96 23.53 -6.26
N ALA A 346 -5.08 23.16 -6.88
CA ALA A 346 -6.04 24.11 -7.45
C ALA A 346 -6.75 24.93 -6.37
N PHE A 347 -7.10 24.32 -5.23
CA PHE A 347 -7.69 25.02 -4.09
C PHE A 347 -6.71 26.00 -3.44
N ALA A 348 -5.45 25.58 -3.24
CA ALA A 348 -4.38 26.47 -2.78
C ALA A 348 -4.17 27.62 -3.78
N PHE A 349 -4.22 27.34 -5.08
CA PHE A 349 -4.13 28.37 -6.12
C PHE A 349 -5.35 29.31 -6.10
N ALA A 350 -6.57 28.81 -5.90
CA ALA A 350 -7.77 29.62 -5.78
C ALA A 350 -7.72 30.55 -4.54
N LEU A 351 -7.23 30.04 -3.41
CA LEU A 351 -6.98 30.85 -2.21
C LEU A 351 -5.90 31.92 -2.42
N THR A 352 -4.97 31.74 -3.38
CA THR A 352 -4.04 32.81 -3.77
C THR A 352 -4.66 33.89 -4.66
N ARG A 353 -5.80 33.61 -5.30
CA ARG A 353 -6.56 34.55 -6.15
C ARG A 353 -7.69 35.27 -5.42
N CYS A 354 -8.27 34.66 -4.39
CA CYS A 354 -9.08 35.37 -3.42
C CYS A 354 -8.17 36.27 -2.57
N GLY A 355 -7.83 37.44 -3.10
CA GLY A 355 -7.22 38.52 -2.31
C GLY A 355 -8.12 38.85 -1.12
N PRO A 356 -7.57 39.39 -0.02
CA PRO A 356 -8.36 39.68 1.18
C PRO A 356 -9.53 40.58 0.78
N ALA A 357 -10.75 40.08 1.00
CA ALA A 357 -11.95 40.90 0.87
C ALA A 357 -11.75 42.12 1.78
N ARG A 358 -11.58 43.30 1.16
CA ARG A 358 -11.62 44.56 1.88
C ARG A 358 -13.04 44.67 2.42
N TRP A 359 -13.21 44.33 3.70
CA TRP A 359 -14.31 44.83 4.49
C TRP A 359 -14.23 46.36 4.42
N VAL A 360 -15.02 46.94 3.53
CA VAL A 360 -15.30 48.37 3.54
C VAL A 360 -16.12 48.58 4.80
N ALA A 361 -15.49 49.12 5.84
CA ALA A 361 -16.22 49.66 6.97
C ALA A 361 -17.12 50.77 6.42
N SER A 362 -18.42 50.50 6.38
CA SER A 362 -19.45 51.51 6.26
C SER A 362 -19.29 52.47 7.44
N GLY A 363 -18.79 53.67 7.17
CA GLY A 363 -18.78 54.75 8.15
C GLY A 363 -20.21 55.10 8.57
N PRO A 364 -20.42 55.56 9.83
CA PRO A 364 -21.75 55.93 10.29
C PRO A 364 -22.27 57.15 9.52
N PRO A 365 -23.60 57.28 9.33
CA PRO A 365 -24.17 58.41 8.62
C PRO A 365 -23.94 59.70 9.42
N SER A 366 -23.40 60.70 8.73
CA SER A 366 -23.31 62.09 9.19
C SER A 366 -24.71 62.63 9.48
N THR A 367 -25.01 62.87 10.75
CA THR A 367 -26.15 63.69 11.15
C THR A 367 -25.76 65.15 10.96
N SER A 368 -26.41 65.78 9.98
CA SER A 368 -26.41 67.23 9.83
C SER A 368 -27.13 67.85 11.03
N THR A 369 -26.45 68.66 11.82
CA THR A 369 -27.13 69.62 12.69
C THR A 369 -26.38 70.94 12.70
N ARG A 370 -27.21 71.96 12.48
CA ARG A 370 -26.99 73.38 12.26
C ARG A 370 -26.10 74.05 13.34
N THR A 371 -25.42 75.09 12.86
CA THR A 371 -24.59 76.17 13.44
C THR A 371 -25.05 76.81 14.77
N PRO A 372 -24.23 77.68 15.40
CA PRO A 372 -24.00 77.76 16.85
C PRO A 372 -24.60 79.02 17.50
N LEU A 373 -24.59 79.11 18.83
CA LEU A 373 -24.40 80.38 19.55
C LEU A 373 -24.02 80.13 21.03
N ASP A 374 -23.19 81.05 21.52
CA ASP A 374 -22.91 81.44 22.91
C ASP A 374 -21.86 80.74 23.82
N ARG A 375 -20.81 81.54 24.01
CA ARG A 375 -19.78 81.74 25.06
C ARG A 375 -20.33 81.75 26.53
N PRO A 376 -19.50 81.92 27.59
CA PRO A 376 -18.36 81.12 28.09
C PRO A 376 -18.43 80.91 29.64
N SER A 377 -17.29 80.49 30.26
CA SER A 377 -16.96 80.50 31.71
C SER A 377 -17.40 79.25 32.49
N SER A 378 -16.71 78.70 33.50
CA SER A 378 -15.40 78.92 34.13
C SER A 378 -15.15 77.79 35.16
N ARG A 379 -13.89 77.65 35.61
CA ARG A 379 -13.41 77.02 36.88
C ARG A 379 -13.45 75.47 36.93
N ARG A 380 -12.33 74.75 37.01
CA ARG A 380 -11.22 74.66 38.02
C ARG A 380 -11.57 73.70 39.17
N TRP A 381 -10.63 72.77 39.43
CA TRP A 381 -10.35 71.91 40.60
C TRP A 381 -10.50 70.36 40.43
N PRO A 382 -9.40 69.58 40.66
CA PRO A 382 -9.38 68.14 40.97
C PRO A 382 -9.40 67.95 42.53
N PRO A 383 -9.12 66.79 43.21
CA PRO A 383 -8.55 65.48 42.80
C PRO A 383 -9.13 64.21 43.51
N VAL A 384 -8.40 63.08 43.40
CA VAL A 384 -8.22 61.90 44.32
C VAL A 384 -9.15 60.66 44.25
N PRO A 385 -8.66 59.45 44.67
CA PRO A 385 -8.81 58.19 43.94
C PRO A 385 -9.35 57.02 44.81
N ALA A 386 -9.57 55.85 44.21
CA ALA A 386 -9.60 54.51 44.83
C ALA A 386 -9.97 53.54 43.70
N GLY A 387 -9.44 52.34 43.50
CA GLY A 387 -8.56 51.43 44.22
C GLY A 387 -8.63 50.11 43.41
N PRO A 388 -7.63 49.21 43.50
CA PRO A 388 -7.41 48.16 42.51
C PRO A 388 -8.09 46.84 42.89
N SER A 389 -8.60 46.10 41.89
CA SER A 389 -8.99 44.69 42.03
C SER A 389 -8.05 43.79 41.23
N ILE A 390 -7.14 43.21 42.00
CA ILE A 390 -6.29 42.04 41.79
C ILE A 390 -7.10 40.87 41.21
N TRP A 391 -6.65 40.23 40.12
CA TRP A 391 -6.75 38.77 39.93
C TRP A 391 -5.46 38.26 39.29
N SER A 392 -4.81 37.34 40.01
CA SER A 392 -3.57 36.64 39.71
C SER A 392 -3.87 35.15 39.62
N THR A 393 -3.41 34.48 38.56
CA THR A 393 -3.19 33.02 38.49
C THR A 393 -2.08 32.77 37.47
N ARG A 394 -0.83 32.66 37.92
CA ARG A 394 -0.08 31.43 38.23
C ARG A 394 0.36 30.62 37.00
N SER A 395 1.64 30.79 36.71
CA SER A 395 2.56 29.96 35.93
C SER A 395 2.84 28.62 36.63
N CYS A 396 2.96 27.53 35.87
CA CYS A 396 3.57 26.28 36.33
C CYS A 396 4.86 26.03 35.54
N THR A 397 5.96 25.95 36.27
CA THR A 397 7.32 25.64 35.82
C THR A 397 7.62 24.17 36.13
N ALA A 398 8.28 23.48 35.19
CA ALA A 398 8.83 22.13 35.36
C ALA A 398 10.07 22.12 36.26
N PRO A 399 10.51 20.93 36.72
CA PRO A 399 11.94 20.69 36.86
C PRO A 399 12.41 19.34 36.28
N TYR A 400 13.66 19.34 35.85
CA TYR A 400 14.51 18.22 35.40
C TYR A 400 15.82 18.28 36.23
N PRO A 401 16.75 17.30 36.14
CA PRO A 401 17.02 16.26 37.14
C PRO A 401 18.36 16.42 37.89
N ALA A 402 18.62 15.55 38.88
CA ALA A 402 19.95 15.24 39.40
C ALA A 402 20.05 13.72 39.67
N THR A 403 20.90 12.96 38.96
CA THR A 403 22.28 12.55 39.33
C THR A 403 22.34 11.40 40.36
N THR A 404 22.95 10.28 39.95
CA THR A 404 23.36 9.05 40.68
C THR A 404 24.57 9.30 41.61
N PRO A 405 25.30 8.32 42.25
CA PRO A 405 25.15 6.85 42.39
C PRO A 405 25.46 6.25 43.81
N ASN A 406 25.33 4.91 43.92
CA ASN A 406 26.21 3.94 44.64
C ASN A 406 25.93 3.47 46.10
N SER A 407 26.46 2.27 46.40
CA SER A 407 26.49 1.45 47.66
C SER A 407 25.28 0.52 47.89
N SER A 408 25.35 -0.81 47.77
CA SER A 408 26.13 -1.90 48.43
C SER A 408 25.47 -2.43 49.71
N GLY A 409 25.19 -3.75 49.75
CA GLY A 409 25.22 -4.52 51.01
C GLY A 409 24.17 -5.61 51.19
N SER A 410 24.69 -6.84 51.30
CA SER A 410 24.20 -8.05 52.00
C SER A 410 23.31 -9.02 51.24
#